data_AF-A0A6A5G7L4-F1
#
_entry.id   AF-A0A6A5G7L4-F1
#
_cell.length_a   1.000
_cell.length_b   1.000
_cell.length_c   1.000
_cell.angle_alpha   90.00
_cell.angle_beta   90.00
_cell.angle_gamma   90.00
#
_symmetry.space_group_name_H-M   'P 1'
#
loop_
_entity.id
_entity.type
_entity.pdbx_description
1 polymer ?
#
loop_
_entity_poly.entity_id
_entity_poly.type
_entity_poly.pdbx_seq_one_letter_code
_entity_poly.pdbx_strand_id
1 'polypeptide(L)'
;MACGCAVQLVCWICLFFCIILFVGFIMTVWEATTSNSDFCSRAQLLTGVDCAKKTRRLEDSLMKINKTTRFLRPPSEYTEVVADCEKAESCFTKITCEDGHDFVADVMDTFPACKFYRYYTGDFMECAEKLMSLAPNTTCLNALFNAKHVIRFNRCKQWLNIQPCIYDAILNECNFDGNSTQLVTDYAETARDFYRSMNCEPKPQRIDTNDIDYEIIGLVGQ
;
A
#
# COMPACT_ATOMS: atom_id res chain seq x y z
N MET A 1 34.99 -60.42 44.68
CA MET A 1 34.91 -59.86 43.31
C MET A 1 33.50 -59.34 43.00
N ALA A 2 32.95 -58.44 43.83
CA ALA A 2 31.58 -57.91 43.67
C ALA A 2 31.52 -56.38 43.51
N CYS A 3 32.63 -55.65 43.74
CA CYS A 3 32.67 -54.19 43.62
C CYS A 3 32.75 -53.65 42.20
N GLY A 4 33.11 -54.46 41.19
CA GLY A 4 33.23 -54.02 39.80
C GLY A 4 31.88 -53.84 39.10
N CYS A 5 30.91 -54.73 39.37
CA CYS A 5 29.61 -54.72 38.69
C CYS A 5 28.72 -53.55 39.13
N ALA A 6 28.77 -53.14 40.40
CA ALA A 6 27.96 -52.04 40.91
C ALA A 6 28.39 -50.69 40.30
N VAL A 7 29.70 -50.45 40.18
CA VAL A 7 30.25 -49.22 39.58
C VAL A 7 29.91 -49.15 38.08
N GLN A 8 29.95 -50.29 37.40
CA GLN A 8 29.63 -50.38 35.99
C GLN A 8 28.13 -50.10 35.75
N LEU A 9 27.24 -50.65 36.58
CA LEU A 9 25.79 -50.45 36.48
C LEU A 9 25.39 -48.99 36.76
N VAL A 10 26.03 -48.34 37.75
CA VAL A 10 25.85 -46.91 38.02
C VAL A 10 26.34 -46.05 36.85
N CYS A 11 27.46 -46.41 36.23
CA CYS A 11 27.99 -45.68 35.07
C CYS A 11 27.05 -45.78 33.84
N TRP A 12 26.44 -46.95 33.61
CA TRP A 12 25.44 -47.15 32.55
C TRP A 12 24.14 -46.37 32.82
N ILE A 13 23.67 -46.31 34.08
CA ILE A 13 22.49 -45.51 34.46
C ILE A 13 22.77 -44.02 34.26
N CYS A 14 23.95 -43.53 34.66
CA CYS A 14 24.35 -42.13 34.44
C CYS A 14 24.45 -41.79 32.96
N LEU A 15 25.04 -42.66 32.12
CA LEU A 15 25.09 -42.46 30.67
C LEU A 15 23.70 -42.41 30.06
N PHE A 16 22.79 -43.29 30.47
CA PHE A 16 21.43 -43.31 29.97
C PHE A 16 20.65 -42.04 30.36
N PHE A 17 20.83 -41.56 31.59
CA PHE A 17 20.26 -40.28 32.04
C PHE A 17 20.82 -39.08 31.25
N CYS A 18 22.13 -39.06 30.99
CA CYS A 18 22.75 -38.01 30.17
C CYS A 18 22.20 -38.01 28.73
N ILE A 19 21.97 -39.19 28.14
CA ILE A 19 21.39 -39.31 26.79
C ILE A 19 19.94 -38.80 26.79
N ILE A 20 19.11 -39.15 27.78
CA ILE A 20 17.73 -38.66 27.87
C ILE A 20 17.70 -37.14 28.03
N LEU A 21 18.56 -36.58 28.88
CA LEU A 21 18.66 -35.13 29.07
C LEU A 21 19.14 -34.43 27.79
N PHE A 22 20.07 -35.04 27.05
CA PHE A 22 20.52 -34.51 25.77
C PHE A 22 19.43 -34.57 24.70
N VAL A 23 18.69 -35.67 24.59
CA VAL A 23 17.54 -35.79 23.67
C VAL A 23 16.43 -34.81 24.05
N GLY A 24 16.14 -34.67 25.35
CA GLY A 24 15.19 -33.66 25.85
C GLY A 24 15.65 -32.24 25.52
N PHE A 25 16.93 -31.93 25.71
CA PHE A 25 17.51 -30.64 25.31
C PHE A 25 17.39 -30.42 23.80
N ILE A 26 17.76 -31.40 22.97
CA ILE A 26 17.61 -31.32 21.51
C ILE A 26 16.15 -31.13 21.10
N MET A 27 15.20 -31.83 21.73
CA MET A 27 13.77 -31.66 21.46
C MET A 27 13.29 -30.28 21.89
N THR A 28 13.67 -29.77 23.06
CA THR A 28 13.31 -28.42 23.51
C THR A 28 13.98 -27.31 22.70
N VAL A 29 15.21 -27.52 22.23
CA VAL A 29 15.92 -26.59 21.34
C VAL A 29 15.32 -26.66 19.94
N TRP A 30 14.97 -27.85 19.45
CA TRP A 30 14.29 -28.02 18.17
C TRP A 30 12.91 -27.37 18.22
N GLU A 31 12.12 -27.64 19.26
CA GLU A 31 10.82 -27.03 19.51
C GLU A 31 10.95 -25.52 19.75
N ALA A 32 12.00 -25.00 20.40
CA ALA A 32 12.24 -23.56 20.51
C ALA A 32 12.73 -22.93 19.19
N THR A 33 13.39 -23.68 18.31
CA THR A 33 13.80 -23.21 16.97
C THR A 33 12.71 -23.37 15.92
N THR A 34 11.71 -24.24 16.14
CA THR A 34 10.54 -24.38 15.26
C THR A 34 9.29 -23.66 15.79
N SER A 35 9.17 -23.38 17.09
CA SER A 35 8.00 -22.71 17.68
C SER A 35 8.15 -21.19 17.90
N ASN A 36 9.34 -20.60 17.72
CA ASN A 36 9.57 -19.15 17.91
C ASN A 36 10.20 -18.44 16.68
N SER A 37 9.66 -18.67 15.49
CA SER A 37 9.83 -17.76 14.34
C SER A 37 8.59 -17.89 13.45
N ASP A 38 7.50 -17.13 13.60
CA ASP A 38 7.32 -15.67 13.78
C ASP A 38 7.85 -14.79 12.64
N PHE A 39 8.12 -15.41 11.49
CA PHE A 39 7.94 -14.78 10.18
C PHE A 39 7.66 -15.94 9.23
N CYS A 40 6.64 -15.79 8.39
CA CYS A 40 6.56 -16.35 7.04
C CYS A 40 7.90 -16.98 6.60
N SER A 41 7.92 -18.27 6.22
CA SER A 41 9.15 -19.05 5.90
C SER A 41 10.25 -18.23 5.20
N ARG A 42 11.55 -18.57 5.30
CA ARG A 42 12.65 -17.81 4.66
C ARG A 42 12.39 -17.43 3.20
N ALA A 43 11.66 -18.27 2.45
CA ALA A 43 11.21 -17.98 1.09
C ALA A 43 10.17 -16.82 1.02
N GLN A 44 9.23 -16.78 1.94
CA GLN A 44 8.25 -15.69 2.05
C GLN A 44 8.86 -14.39 2.58
N LEU A 45 9.85 -14.43 3.48
CA LEU A 45 10.61 -13.23 3.85
C LEU A 45 11.35 -12.64 2.64
N LEU A 46 12.01 -13.47 1.83
CA LEU A 46 12.62 -13.06 0.56
C LEU A 46 11.58 -12.50 -0.43
N THR A 47 10.38 -13.08 -0.45
CA THR A 47 9.26 -12.58 -1.26
C THR A 47 8.82 -11.20 -0.78
N GLY A 48 8.68 -10.98 0.53
CA GLY A 48 8.37 -9.67 1.11
C GLY A 48 9.40 -8.59 0.75
N VAL A 49 10.70 -8.93 0.77
CA VAL A 49 11.76 -8.00 0.34
C VAL A 49 11.65 -7.66 -1.16
N ASP A 50 11.34 -8.63 -2.02
CA ASP A 50 11.09 -8.35 -3.44
C ASP A 50 9.85 -7.48 -3.64
N CYS A 51 8.78 -7.73 -2.88
CA CYS A 51 7.56 -6.92 -2.94
C CYS A 51 7.82 -5.48 -2.47
N ALA A 52 8.56 -5.28 -1.37
CA ALA A 52 8.97 -3.95 -0.92
C ALA A 52 9.77 -3.19 -1.99
N LYS A 53 10.62 -3.89 -2.76
CA LYS A 53 11.35 -3.28 -3.88
C LYS A 53 10.41 -2.82 -5.00
N LYS A 54 9.32 -3.55 -5.26
CA LYS A 54 8.29 -3.15 -6.23
C LYS A 54 7.47 -1.97 -5.73
N THR A 55 7.14 -1.97 -4.44
CA THR A 55 6.51 -0.83 -3.77
C THR A 55 7.35 0.43 -3.95
N ARG A 56 8.67 0.39 -3.67
CA ARG A 56 9.55 1.55 -3.93
C ARG A 56 9.53 2.06 -5.37
N ARG A 57 9.33 1.20 -6.38
CA ARG A 57 9.19 1.65 -7.77
C ARG A 57 7.88 2.40 -7.99
N LEU A 58 6.79 1.91 -7.40
CA LEU A 58 5.53 2.64 -7.37
C LEU A 58 5.72 4.00 -6.72
N GLU A 59 6.46 4.08 -5.61
CA GLU A 59 6.79 5.34 -4.95
C GLU A 59 7.52 6.32 -5.89
N ASP A 60 8.58 5.84 -6.55
CA ASP A 60 9.35 6.62 -7.52
C ASP A 60 8.48 7.13 -8.68
N SER A 61 7.61 6.27 -9.22
CA SER A 61 6.67 6.59 -10.30
C SER A 61 5.68 7.68 -9.87
N LEU A 62 5.13 7.57 -8.65
CA LEU A 62 4.27 8.59 -8.07
C LEU A 62 5.00 9.92 -7.87
N MET A 63 6.22 9.89 -7.31
CA MET A 63 7.04 11.09 -7.11
C MET A 63 7.36 11.82 -8.42
N LYS A 64 7.57 11.10 -9.54
CA LYS A 64 7.81 11.72 -10.86
C LYS A 64 6.59 12.50 -11.35
N ILE A 65 5.40 11.94 -11.17
CA ILE A 65 4.14 12.55 -11.62
C ILE A 65 3.70 13.68 -10.69
N ASN A 66 4.05 13.59 -9.40
CA ASN A 66 3.66 14.54 -8.36
C ASN A 66 4.27 15.94 -8.44
N LYS A 67 5.22 16.17 -9.34
CA LYS A 67 5.97 17.44 -9.40
C LYS A 67 5.19 18.63 -9.97
N THR A 68 3.88 18.75 -9.73
CA THR A 68 3.05 19.82 -10.30
C THR A 68 1.98 20.36 -9.37
N THR A 69 1.66 21.64 -9.57
CA THR A 69 0.69 22.49 -8.87
C THR A 69 -0.79 22.08 -9.02
N ARG A 70 -1.09 20.93 -9.63
CA ARG A 70 -2.44 20.45 -10.00
C ARG A 70 -2.82 19.19 -9.21
N PHE A 71 -4.10 18.81 -9.20
CA PHE A 71 -4.56 17.57 -8.57
C PHE A 71 -4.38 16.36 -9.47
N LEU A 72 -4.89 16.43 -10.70
CA LEU A 72 -4.89 15.33 -11.65
C LEU A 72 -4.18 15.71 -12.94
N ARG A 73 -3.41 14.76 -13.47
CA ARG A 73 -2.78 14.79 -14.79
C ARG A 73 -3.65 14.10 -15.84
N PRO A 74 -3.34 14.24 -17.14
CA PRO A 74 -3.91 13.35 -18.15
C PRO A 74 -3.83 11.86 -17.73
N PRO A 75 -4.88 11.06 -17.95
CA PRO A 75 -4.89 9.63 -17.61
C PRO A 75 -3.68 8.86 -18.15
N SER A 76 -3.26 9.17 -19.38
CA SER A 76 -2.10 8.55 -20.02
C SER A 76 -0.79 8.67 -19.22
N GLU A 77 -0.63 9.72 -18.42
CA GLU A 77 0.55 9.92 -17.57
C GLU A 77 0.57 8.98 -16.34
N TYR A 78 -0.54 8.36 -15.97
CA TYR A 78 -0.62 7.42 -14.84
C TYR A 78 -0.45 5.95 -15.24
N THR A 79 -0.24 5.65 -16.52
CA THR A 79 -0.09 4.27 -17.03
C THR A 79 1.07 3.52 -16.36
N GLU A 80 2.20 4.17 -16.14
CA GLU A 80 3.36 3.58 -15.42
C GLU A 80 3.02 3.31 -13.95
N VAL A 81 2.29 4.21 -13.29
CA VAL A 81 1.83 4.04 -11.90
C VAL A 81 0.91 2.85 -11.77
N VAL A 82 -0.06 2.70 -12.68
CA VAL A 82 -0.99 1.56 -12.66
C VAL A 82 -0.25 0.24 -12.88
N ALA A 83 0.69 0.20 -13.83
CA ALA A 83 1.52 -0.99 -14.05
C ALA A 83 2.37 -1.34 -12.82
N ASP A 84 2.86 -0.36 -12.07
CA ASP A 84 3.63 -0.60 -10.85
C ASP A 84 2.73 -0.98 -9.66
N CYS A 85 1.52 -0.43 -9.56
CA CYS A 85 0.48 -0.87 -8.63
C CYS A 85 0.16 -2.36 -8.82
N GLU A 86 -0.10 -2.80 -10.05
CA GLU A 86 -0.40 -4.21 -10.36
C GLU A 86 0.77 -5.13 -10.03
N LYS A 87 2.02 -4.70 -10.29
CA LYS A 87 3.21 -5.47 -9.92
C LYS A 87 3.39 -5.58 -8.41
N ALA A 88 3.06 -4.53 -7.66
CA ALA A 88 3.13 -4.53 -6.21
C ALA A 88 2.03 -5.44 -5.63
N GLU A 89 0.77 -5.21 -5.99
CA GLU A 89 -0.38 -6.03 -5.56
C GLU A 89 -0.18 -7.52 -5.86
N SER A 90 0.17 -7.86 -7.11
CA SER A 90 0.43 -9.26 -7.52
C SER A 90 1.66 -9.90 -6.84
N CYS A 91 2.53 -9.10 -6.23
CA CYS A 91 3.62 -9.61 -5.42
C CYS A 91 3.11 -9.98 -4.03
N PHE A 92 2.33 -9.09 -3.42
CA PHE A 92 1.80 -9.29 -2.08
C PHE A 92 0.80 -10.46 -2.02
N THR A 93 0.05 -10.75 -3.08
CA THR A 93 -0.82 -11.94 -3.15
C THR A 93 -0.07 -13.27 -3.07
N LYS A 94 1.27 -13.27 -3.20
CA LYS A 94 2.12 -14.47 -3.03
C LYS A 94 2.48 -14.74 -1.58
N ILE A 95 2.23 -13.77 -0.68
CA ILE A 95 2.41 -13.92 0.75
C ILE A 95 1.12 -14.48 1.31
N THR A 96 1.15 -15.74 1.76
CA THR A 96 -0.04 -16.50 2.16
C THR A 96 -0.03 -16.93 3.63
N CYS A 97 0.97 -16.53 4.41
CA CYS A 97 0.97 -16.80 5.86
C CYS A 97 0.05 -15.81 6.58
N GLU A 98 -0.46 -16.20 7.75
CA GLU A 98 -1.42 -15.43 8.55
C GLU A 98 -0.85 -14.05 8.96
N ASP A 99 0.34 -14.01 9.57
CA ASP A 99 1.03 -12.74 9.90
C ASP A 99 1.38 -11.91 8.66
N GLY A 100 1.59 -12.58 7.53
CA GLY A 100 1.86 -11.95 6.25
C GLY A 100 0.61 -11.34 5.62
N HIS A 101 -0.58 -11.87 5.92
CA HIS A 101 -1.84 -11.33 5.44
C HIS A 101 -2.15 -9.98 6.08
N ASP A 102 -1.92 -9.85 7.38
CA ASP A 102 -2.09 -8.56 8.09
C ASP A 102 -1.05 -7.54 7.62
N PHE A 103 0.20 -7.95 7.43
CA PHE A 103 1.24 -7.12 6.83
C PHE A 103 0.88 -6.66 5.40
N VAL A 104 0.37 -7.57 4.57
CA VAL A 104 -0.10 -7.26 3.21
C VAL A 104 -1.26 -6.26 3.28
N ALA A 105 -2.22 -6.46 4.18
CA ALA A 105 -3.35 -5.56 4.36
C ALA A 105 -2.88 -4.15 4.75
N ASP A 106 -1.99 -4.03 5.73
CA ASP A 106 -1.42 -2.74 6.18
C ASP A 106 -0.63 -2.04 5.07
N VAL A 107 0.19 -2.80 4.32
CA VAL A 107 0.95 -2.24 3.20
C VAL A 107 0.03 -1.83 2.06
N MET A 108 -1.00 -2.60 1.72
CA MET A 108 -1.97 -2.23 0.68
C MET A 108 -2.86 -1.06 1.09
N ASP A 109 -3.21 -0.95 2.39
CA ASP A 109 -3.87 0.22 2.98
C ASP A 109 -3.00 1.50 2.89
N THR A 110 -1.68 1.35 2.72
CA THR A 110 -0.75 2.46 2.50
C THR A 110 -0.81 2.99 1.05
N PHE A 111 -1.38 2.23 0.10
CA PHE A 111 -1.52 2.63 -1.31
C PHE A 111 -2.98 2.71 -1.79
N PRO A 112 -3.88 3.42 -1.08
CA PRO A 112 -5.28 3.51 -1.48
C PRO A 112 -5.45 4.19 -2.85
N ALA A 113 -4.46 4.98 -3.27
CA ALA A 113 -4.45 5.64 -4.57
C ALA A 113 -4.41 4.67 -5.77
N CYS A 114 -3.92 3.43 -5.61
CA CYS A 114 -3.82 2.48 -6.72
C CYS A 114 -5.18 2.15 -7.35
N LYS A 115 -6.22 2.01 -6.52
CA LYS A 115 -7.60 1.79 -7.00
C LYS A 115 -8.11 3.00 -7.79
N PHE A 116 -7.82 4.21 -7.30
CA PHE A 116 -8.16 5.45 -8.00
C PHE A 116 -7.45 5.56 -9.35
N TYR A 117 -6.14 5.32 -9.41
CA TYR A 117 -5.40 5.44 -10.66
C TYR A 117 -5.86 4.41 -11.70
N ARG A 118 -6.12 3.17 -11.29
CA ARG A 118 -6.65 2.13 -12.20
C ARG A 118 -8.00 2.54 -12.80
N TYR A 119 -8.91 3.03 -11.97
CA TYR A 119 -10.20 3.55 -12.43
C TYR A 119 -10.03 4.76 -13.37
N TYR A 120 -9.17 5.71 -12.97
CA TYR A 120 -8.91 6.95 -13.71
C TYR A 120 -8.29 6.70 -15.10
N THR A 121 -7.42 5.70 -15.24
CA THR A 121 -6.81 5.30 -16.53
C THR A 121 -7.62 4.29 -17.33
N GLY A 122 -8.62 3.66 -16.71
CA GLY A 122 -9.49 2.67 -17.33
C GLY A 122 -10.85 3.26 -17.64
N ASP A 123 -11.85 2.83 -16.88
CA ASP A 123 -13.27 3.13 -17.11
C ASP A 123 -13.60 4.63 -17.15
N PHE A 124 -12.82 5.47 -16.44
CA PHE A 124 -13.04 6.91 -16.39
C PHE A 124 -12.23 7.70 -17.43
N MET A 125 -11.35 7.06 -18.19
CA MET A 125 -10.38 7.74 -19.06
C MET A 125 -11.04 8.68 -20.07
N GLU A 126 -12.05 8.20 -20.81
CA GLU A 126 -12.74 9.01 -21.82
C GLU A 126 -13.47 10.21 -21.20
N CYS A 127 -14.08 10.01 -20.03
CA CYS A 127 -14.72 11.08 -19.27
C CYS A 127 -13.68 12.11 -18.78
N ALA A 128 -12.55 11.65 -18.25
CA ALA A 128 -11.48 12.53 -17.81
C ALA A 128 -10.95 13.40 -18.95
N GLU A 129 -10.69 12.82 -20.12
CA GLU A 129 -10.24 13.56 -21.31
C GLU A 129 -11.27 14.60 -21.74
N LYS A 130 -12.56 14.26 -21.72
CA LYS A 130 -13.64 15.20 -22.01
C LYS A 130 -13.67 16.36 -21.00
N LEU A 131 -13.64 16.06 -19.70
CA LEU A 131 -13.62 17.08 -18.64
C LEU A 131 -12.38 17.97 -18.70
N MET A 132 -11.22 17.42 -19.07
CA MET A 132 -10.00 18.18 -19.30
C MET A 132 -10.15 19.19 -20.43
N SER A 133 -10.83 18.83 -21.54
CA SER A 133 -11.09 19.76 -22.63
C SER A 133 -11.97 20.95 -22.21
N LEU A 134 -12.82 20.75 -21.21
CA LEU A 134 -13.71 21.75 -20.61
C LEU A 134 -13.07 22.53 -19.45
N ALA A 135 -11.88 22.11 -19.00
CA ALA A 135 -11.19 22.70 -17.86
C ALA A 135 -10.96 24.22 -17.96
N PRO A 136 -10.64 24.81 -19.13
CA PRO A 136 -10.48 26.26 -19.24
C PRO A 136 -11.75 27.05 -18.95
N ASN A 137 -12.93 26.43 -19.13
CA ASN A 137 -14.23 27.10 -19.03
C ASN A 137 -14.86 26.98 -17.65
N THR A 138 -14.37 26.07 -16.80
CA THR A 138 -14.98 25.76 -15.51
C THR A 138 -13.95 25.88 -14.38
N THR A 139 -14.20 26.72 -13.39
CA THR A 139 -13.23 27.00 -12.31
C THR A 139 -12.80 25.74 -11.56
N CYS A 140 -13.72 24.81 -11.27
CA CYS A 140 -13.40 23.58 -10.55
C CYS A 140 -12.55 22.60 -11.39
N LEU A 141 -12.86 22.42 -12.67
CA LEU A 141 -12.09 21.57 -13.59
C LEU A 141 -10.72 22.19 -13.88
N ASN A 142 -10.63 23.52 -13.95
CA ASN A 142 -9.36 24.23 -14.05
C ASN A 142 -8.49 23.99 -12.82
N ALA A 143 -9.09 24.02 -11.62
CA ALA A 143 -8.40 23.70 -10.37
C ALA A 143 -7.97 22.22 -10.32
N LEU A 144 -8.78 21.31 -10.86
CA LEU A 144 -8.49 19.87 -10.93
C LEU A 144 -7.30 19.56 -11.88
N PHE A 145 -7.31 20.09 -13.10
CA PHE A 145 -6.41 19.66 -14.18
C PHE A 145 -5.28 20.61 -14.57
N ASN A 146 -5.38 21.91 -14.27
CA ASN A 146 -4.51 22.93 -14.87
C ASN A 146 -3.73 23.78 -13.85
N ALA A 147 -4.08 23.73 -12.57
CA ALA A 147 -3.87 24.81 -11.62
C ALA A 147 -2.52 25.56 -11.72
N LYS A 148 -2.60 26.77 -12.28
CA LYS A 148 -1.59 27.86 -12.24
C LYS A 148 -1.56 28.59 -10.87
N HIS A 149 -2.47 28.26 -9.96
CA HIS A 149 -2.49 28.84 -8.62
C HIS A 149 -1.84 27.87 -7.65
N VAL A 150 -0.76 28.33 -7.04
CA VAL A 150 0.00 27.60 -6.04
C VAL A 150 -0.95 27.20 -4.91
N ILE A 151 -1.23 25.90 -4.79
CA ILE A 151 -1.96 25.28 -3.67
C ILE A 151 -1.11 25.49 -2.42
N ARG A 152 -1.17 26.68 -1.78
CA ARG A 152 -0.36 27.00 -0.59
C ARG A 152 -1.09 26.84 0.74
N PHE A 153 -2.41 26.71 0.74
CA PHE A 153 -3.19 26.54 1.98
C PHE A 153 -4.29 25.49 1.82
N ASN A 154 -4.14 24.40 2.59
CA ASN A 154 -5.11 23.33 2.83
C ASN A 154 -5.66 22.65 1.56
N ARG A 155 -4.82 21.81 0.95
CA ARG A 155 -5.13 20.99 -0.23
C ARG A 155 -6.35 20.09 -0.02
N CYS A 156 -6.48 19.51 1.16
CA CYS A 156 -7.61 18.69 1.55
C CYS A 156 -8.94 19.44 1.47
N LYS A 157 -8.99 20.67 2.01
CA LYS A 157 -10.17 21.53 1.91
C LYS A 157 -10.46 21.92 0.46
N GLN A 158 -9.44 22.21 -0.34
CA GLN A 158 -9.62 22.51 -1.75
C GLN A 158 -10.20 21.33 -2.52
N TRP A 159 -9.69 20.11 -2.30
CA TRP A 159 -10.23 18.89 -2.89
C TRP A 159 -11.73 18.73 -2.59
N LEU A 160 -12.12 18.85 -1.31
CA LEU A 160 -13.52 18.75 -0.90
C LEU A 160 -14.39 19.85 -1.53
N ASN A 161 -13.89 21.08 -1.60
CA ASN A 161 -14.64 22.21 -2.15
C ASN A 161 -14.95 22.05 -3.65
N ILE A 162 -14.06 21.40 -4.42
CA ILE A 162 -14.27 21.22 -5.87
C ILE A 162 -15.13 20.01 -6.20
N GLN A 163 -15.28 19.03 -5.28
CA GLN A 163 -16.03 17.78 -5.54
C GLN A 163 -17.46 18.00 -6.06
N PRO A 164 -18.32 18.85 -5.47
CA PRO A 164 -19.69 19.01 -5.96
C PRO A 164 -19.76 19.42 -7.43
N CYS A 165 -18.90 20.36 -7.82
CA CYS A 165 -18.81 20.84 -9.20
C CYS A 165 -18.26 19.77 -10.16
N ILE A 166 -17.37 18.90 -9.69
CA ILE A 166 -16.86 17.77 -10.48
C ILE A 166 -17.98 16.75 -10.71
N TYR A 167 -18.78 16.42 -9.68
CA TYR A 167 -19.90 15.49 -9.82
C TYR A 167 -20.93 16.01 -10.82
N ASP A 168 -21.29 17.30 -10.74
CA ASP A 168 -22.19 17.92 -11.71
C ASP A 168 -21.61 17.88 -13.13
N ALA A 169 -20.32 18.15 -13.29
CA ALA A 169 -19.65 18.08 -14.59
C ALA A 169 -19.65 16.66 -15.15
N ILE A 170 -19.40 15.63 -14.33
CA ILE A 170 -19.49 14.23 -14.74
C ILE A 170 -20.90 13.90 -15.21
N LEU A 171 -21.94 14.28 -14.45
CA LEU A 171 -23.34 14.02 -14.80
C LEU A 171 -23.74 14.64 -16.14
N ASN A 172 -23.34 15.89 -16.35
CA ASN A 172 -23.74 16.67 -17.51
C ASN A 172 -22.95 16.30 -18.77
N GLU A 173 -21.65 16.03 -18.62
CA GLU A 173 -20.74 15.92 -19.76
C GLU A 173 -20.41 14.48 -20.10
N CYS A 174 -20.32 13.57 -19.13
CA CYS A 174 -19.87 12.20 -19.38
C CYS A 174 -21.03 11.23 -19.64
N ASN A 175 -22.17 11.73 -20.14
CA ASN A 175 -23.37 10.95 -20.43
C ASN A 175 -23.17 9.98 -21.62
N PHE A 176 -22.46 8.90 -21.37
CA PHE A 176 -22.43 7.71 -22.21
C PHE A 176 -23.57 6.78 -21.75
N ASP A 177 -24.58 6.63 -22.61
CA ASP A 177 -25.64 5.61 -22.56
C ASP A 177 -26.57 5.59 -21.33
N GLY A 178 -26.62 6.65 -20.51
CA GLY A 178 -27.49 6.73 -19.33
C GLY A 178 -26.85 6.20 -18.03
N ASN A 179 -25.56 5.88 -18.04
CA ASN A 179 -24.81 5.35 -16.88
C ASN A 179 -24.07 6.42 -16.07
N SER A 180 -24.31 7.72 -16.31
CA SER A 180 -23.60 8.82 -15.64
C SER A 180 -23.75 8.80 -14.10
N THR A 181 -24.85 8.26 -13.57
CA THR A 181 -25.04 8.09 -12.12
C THR A 181 -24.10 7.02 -11.53
N GLN A 182 -23.88 5.92 -12.26
CA GLN A 182 -22.93 4.89 -11.86
C GLN A 182 -21.50 5.46 -11.90
N LEU A 183 -21.17 6.19 -12.96
CA LEU A 183 -19.85 6.78 -13.14
C LEU A 183 -19.51 7.80 -12.04
N VAL A 184 -20.48 8.62 -11.60
CA VAL A 184 -20.31 9.51 -10.43
C VAL A 184 -20.12 8.72 -9.14
N THR A 185 -20.85 7.62 -8.97
CA THR A 185 -20.74 6.77 -7.78
C THR A 185 -19.34 6.17 -7.69
N ASP A 186 -18.86 5.56 -8.78
CA ASP A 186 -17.53 4.94 -8.85
C ASP A 186 -16.42 5.99 -8.68
N TYR A 187 -16.59 7.18 -9.28
CA TYR A 187 -15.69 8.29 -9.08
C TYR A 187 -15.68 8.74 -7.61
N ALA A 188 -16.83 8.91 -6.96
CA ALA A 188 -16.91 9.34 -5.58
C ALA A 188 -16.28 8.33 -4.61
N GLU A 189 -16.48 7.03 -4.84
CA GLU A 189 -15.85 5.97 -4.05
C GLU A 189 -14.32 5.98 -4.17
N THR A 190 -13.80 6.07 -5.39
CA THR A 190 -12.35 6.05 -5.63
C THR A 190 -11.69 7.40 -5.31
N ALA A 191 -12.40 8.51 -5.45
CA ALA A 191 -11.95 9.85 -5.04
C ALA A 191 -11.70 9.94 -3.53
N ARG A 192 -12.44 9.18 -2.72
CA ARG A 192 -12.18 9.05 -1.28
C ARG A 192 -10.83 8.36 -1.02
N ASP A 193 -10.49 7.34 -1.80
CA ASP A 193 -9.22 6.63 -1.66
C ASP A 193 -8.04 7.54 -2.05
N PHE A 194 -8.22 8.38 -3.07
CA PHE A 194 -7.29 9.45 -3.42
C PHE A 194 -7.20 10.55 -2.34
N TYR A 195 -8.32 10.90 -1.71
CA TYR A 195 -8.33 11.86 -0.59
C TYR A 195 -7.53 11.36 0.62
N ARG A 196 -7.67 10.07 0.95
CA ARG A 196 -6.89 9.42 2.01
C ARG A 196 -5.40 9.37 1.68
N SER A 197 -5.07 9.10 0.42
CA SER A 197 -3.68 9.05 -0.03
C SER A 197 -2.96 10.41 0.03
N MET A 198 -3.71 11.51 0.07
CA MET A 198 -3.21 12.85 0.36
C MET A 198 -3.07 13.15 1.87
N ASN A 199 -3.21 12.15 2.75
CA ASN A 199 -3.16 12.30 4.21
C ASN A 199 -4.19 13.26 4.83
N CYS A 200 -5.32 13.45 4.14
CA CYS A 200 -6.36 14.37 4.60
C CYS A 200 -7.20 13.86 5.77
N GLU A 201 -7.16 12.54 6.05
CA GLU A 201 -7.68 11.89 7.25
C GLU A 201 -6.50 11.24 8.00
N PRO A 202 -5.68 11.99 8.76
CA PRO A 202 -4.51 11.39 9.39
C PRO A 202 -4.93 10.36 10.44
N LYS A 203 -4.51 9.09 10.27
CA LYS A 203 -4.37 8.18 11.42
C LYS A 203 -3.25 8.76 12.31
N PRO A 204 -3.39 8.77 13.65
CA PRO A 204 -2.33 9.27 14.52
C PRO A 204 -1.09 8.38 14.40
N GLN A 205 -0.08 8.82 13.67
CA GLN A 205 1.26 8.26 13.73
C GLN A 205 2.23 9.33 14.23
N ARG A 206 2.95 9.00 15.30
CA ARG A 206 4.08 9.77 15.84
C ARG A 206 5.34 9.34 15.09
N ILE A 207 5.94 10.19 14.27
CA ILE A 207 7.40 10.26 14.09
C ILE A 207 7.80 11.72 13.86
N ASP A 208 8.80 12.15 14.61
CA ASP A 208 9.50 13.43 14.54
C ASP A 208 10.70 13.27 13.61
N THR A 209 10.88 14.16 12.63
CA THR A 209 12.17 14.81 12.33
C THR A 209 12.01 15.91 11.28
N ASN A 210 12.64 17.05 11.55
CA ASN A 210 12.82 18.19 10.67
C ASN A 210 13.41 17.81 9.30
N ASP A 211 12.72 18.13 8.19
CA ASP A 211 13.24 19.00 7.12
C ASP A 211 12.35 18.96 5.85
N ILE A 212 11.88 20.15 5.45
CA ILE A 212 11.40 20.57 4.11
C ILE A 212 10.16 19.82 3.55
N ASP A 213 8.98 20.42 3.77
CA ASP A 213 7.68 19.93 3.32
C ASP A 213 7.48 20.03 1.80
N TYR A 214 7.67 18.91 1.09
CA TYR A 214 6.95 18.63 -0.15
C TYR A 214 5.95 17.50 0.11
N GLU A 215 4.66 17.84 0.10
CA GLU A 215 3.59 16.85 0.32
C GLU A 215 3.33 16.07 -0.99
N ILE A 216 3.75 14.81 -1.00
CA ILE A 216 3.59 13.88 -2.12
C ILE A 216 2.13 13.39 -2.12
N ILE A 217 1.35 13.67 -3.17
CA ILE A 217 0.04 13.03 -3.39
C ILE A 217 0.24 11.51 -3.50
N GLY A 218 -0.25 10.75 -2.53
CA GLY A 218 -0.30 9.30 -2.67
C GLY A 218 0.92 8.53 -2.16
N LEU A 219 1.70 9.11 -1.26
CA LEU A 219 2.65 8.35 -0.44
C LEU A 219 2.77 9.03 0.91
N VAL A 220 2.24 8.43 1.98
CA VAL A 220 2.86 8.67 3.29
C VAL A 220 2.91 7.39 4.11
N GLY A 221 4.11 6.84 4.19
CA GLY A 221 4.69 6.23 5.37
C GLY A 221 6.19 6.47 5.32
N GLN A 222 6.68 7.51 6.00
CA GLN A 222 8.08 7.59 6.43
C GLN A 222 8.25 6.76 7.70
#